data_AF-A0A3C0N751-F1
#
_entry.id   AF-A0A3C0N751-F1
#
_cell.length_a   1.000
_cell.length_b   1.000
_cell.length_c   1.000
_cell.angle_alpha   90.00
_cell.angle_beta   90.00
_cell.angle_gamma   90.00
#
_symmetry.space_group_name_H-M   'P 1'
#
loop_
_entity.id
_entity.type
_entity.pdbx_description
1 polymer ?
#
loop_
_entity_poly.entity_id
_entity_poly.type
_entity_poly.pdbx_seq_one_letter_code
_entity_poly.pdbx_strand_id
1 'polypeptide(L)'
;MKIPGVFKPYLVVFQILDGYGQLWSPSGQFLGLLSSNQRHLNSIINPQGPYGSFYSPSSIQNPQGLYGSPEGIYSPYNPHCINPPVIFFRGQPLLVLTRNLNLYTNGLNIVDVDLMLTIYEELSNFPPEPIALRLETLGAALHEIANGIQDSETHRKYIVN
;
A
#
# COMPACT_ATOMS: atom_id res chain seq x y z
N MET A 1 -14.34 -1.64 -9.94
CA MET A 1 -14.02 -3.04 -10.28
C MET A 1 -14.66 -3.92 -9.20
N LYS A 2 -14.64 -5.25 -9.26
CA LYS A 2 -14.96 -6.06 -8.07
C LYS A 2 -13.63 -6.66 -7.59
N ILE A 3 -13.15 -6.30 -6.41
CA ILE A 3 -11.99 -6.95 -5.79
C ILE A 3 -12.26 -8.46 -5.69
N PRO A 4 -11.42 -9.33 -6.26
CA PRO A 4 -11.53 -10.78 -6.13
C PRO A 4 -11.56 -11.22 -4.67
N GLY A 5 -12.27 -12.32 -4.41
CA GLY A 5 -12.39 -12.87 -3.05
C GLY A 5 -11.05 -13.14 -2.36
N VAL A 6 -10.01 -13.51 -3.12
CA VAL A 6 -8.65 -13.76 -2.61
C VAL A 6 -7.98 -12.52 -1.98
N PHE A 7 -8.40 -11.31 -2.35
CA PHE A 7 -7.84 -10.08 -1.80
C PHE A 7 -8.66 -9.47 -0.66
N LYS A 8 -9.74 -10.14 -0.21
CA LYS A 8 -10.54 -9.69 0.95
C LYS A 8 -9.70 -9.44 2.20
N PRO A 9 -8.68 -10.24 2.55
CA PRO A 9 -7.83 -9.95 3.71
C PRO A 9 -7.12 -8.59 3.59
N TYR A 10 -6.63 -8.23 2.39
CA TYR A 10 -6.04 -6.91 2.15
C TYR A 10 -7.06 -5.79 2.30
N LEU A 11 -8.29 -5.96 1.82
CA LEU A 11 -9.37 -4.98 2.02
C LEU A 11 -9.62 -4.71 3.50
N VAL A 12 -9.67 -5.75 4.35
CA VAL A 12 -9.82 -5.60 5.80
C VAL A 12 -8.65 -4.82 6.40
N VAL A 13 -7.41 -5.16 6.02
CA VAL A 13 -6.22 -4.44 6.48
C VAL A 13 -6.30 -2.96 6.10
N PHE A 14 -6.53 -2.63 4.83
CA PHE A 14 -6.53 -1.23 4.38
C PHE A 14 -7.73 -0.41 4.88
N GLN A 15 -8.87 -1.04 5.20
CA GLN A 15 -9.95 -0.39 5.94
C GLN A 15 -9.51 0.04 7.35
N ILE A 16 -8.68 -0.75 8.03
CA ILE A 16 -8.13 -0.42 9.36
C ILE A 16 -7.08 0.69 9.25
N LEU A 17 -6.29 0.67 8.18
CA LEU A 17 -5.25 1.66 7.92
C LEU A 17 -5.81 3.00 7.41
N ASP A 18 -7.05 3.05 6.94
CA ASP A 18 -7.62 4.24 6.31
C ASP A 18 -7.64 5.46 7.25
N GLY A 19 -6.77 6.43 6.99
CA GLY A 19 -6.58 7.64 7.79
C GLY A 19 -5.51 7.54 8.89
N TYR A 20 -4.88 6.38 9.05
CA TYR A 20 -3.96 6.09 10.17
C TYR A 20 -2.65 5.41 9.75
N GLY A 21 -2.69 4.63 8.67
CA GLY A 21 -1.52 4.00 8.09
C GLY A 21 -0.61 5.03 7.43
N GLN A 22 0.69 4.83 7.55
CA GLN A 22 1.69 5.74 7.01
C GLN A 22 2.64 5.00 6.10
N LEU A 23 3.04 5.63 5.01
CA LEU A 23 4.04 5.10 4.11
C LEU A 23 5.39 5.79 4.36
N TRP A 24 6.44 4.99 4.52
CA TRP A 24 7.79 5.49 4.79
C TRP A 24 8.81 4.79 3.90
N SER A 25 9.78 5.54 3.38
CA SER A 25 10.95 4.93 2.74
C SER A 25 11.90 4.34 3.79
N PRO A 26 12.76 3.38 3.41
CA PRO A 26 13.84 2.92 4.28
C PRO A 26 14.86 4.00 4.65
N SER A 27 14.93 5.09 3.88
CA SER A 27 15.75 6.27 4.19
C SER A 27 15.13 7.21 5.24
N GLY A 28 13.93 6.90 5.74
CA GLY A 28 13.22 7.72 6.72
C GLY A 28 12.41 8.87 6.11
N GLN A 29 12.21 8.89 4.79
CA GLN A 29 11.31 9.86 4.15
C GLN A 29 9.86 9.43 4.38
N PHE A 30 9.06 10.33 4.94
CA PHE A 30 7.60 10.17 4.95
C PHE A 30 7.05 10.34 3.53
N LEU A 31 6.31 9.35 3.05
CA LEU A 31 5.77 9.28 1.70
C LEU A 31 4.24 9.45 1.65
N GLY A 32 3.60 9.64 2.79
CA GLY A 32 2.19 10.01 2.88
C GLY A 32 1.36 9.14 3.82
N LEU A 33 0.13 9.59 4.04
CA LEU A 33 -0.91 8.91 4.78
C LEU A 33 -1.71 8.02 3.84
N LEU A 34 -1.93 6.77 4.26
CA LEU A 34 -2.87 5.89 3.59
C LEU A 34 -4.29 6.33 3.96
N SER A 35 -5.00 6.94 3.02
CA SER A 35 -6.29 7.59 3.28
C SER A 35 -7.14 7.65 2.02
N SER A 36 -8.35 7.08 2.07
CA SER A 36 -9.40 7.16 1.04
C SER A 36 -9.93 8.59 0.84
N ASN A 37 -9.71 9.49 1.80
CA ASN A 37 -10.01 10.90 1.63
C ASN A 37 -9.00 11.58 0.69
N GLN A 38 -9.36 11.72 -0.58
CA GLN A 38 -8.57 12.39 -1.63
C GLN A 38 -8.35 13.89 -1.38
N ARG A 39 -9.07 14.51 -0.45
CA ARG A 39 -8.87 15.91 -0.05
C ARG A 39 -7.94 16.06 1.16
N HIS A 40 -7.59 14.97 1.83
CA HIS A 40 -6.68 15.03 2.96
C HIS A 40 -5.28 15.44 2.46
N LEU A 41 -4.69 16.47 3.08
CA LEU A 41 -3.42 17.05 2.62
C LEU A 41 -2.31 16.00 2.54
N ASN A 42 -2.25 15.10 3.52
CA ASN A 42 -1.22 14.07 3.57
C ASN A 42 -1.58 12.80 2.77
N SER A 43 -2.76 12.69 2.15
CA SER A 43 -3.16 11.44 1.48
C SER A 43 -2.29 11.14 0.26
N ILE A 44 -1.87 9.87 0.14
CA ILE A 44 -1.14 9.35 -1.04
C ILE A 44 -1.98 9.32 -2.31
N ILE A 45 -3.30 9.48 -2.22
CA ILE A 45 -4.22 9.57 -3.37
C ILE A 45 -4.77 10.99 -3.59
N ASN A 46 -4.22 11.99 -2.90
CA ASN A 46 -4.56 13.40 -3.18
C ASN A 46 -3.70 13.92 -4.34
N PRO A 47 -4.25 14.11 -5.56
CA PRO A 47 -3.47 14.52 -6.74
C PRO A 47 -2.91 15.94 -6.64
N GLN A 48 -3.46 16.77 -5.74
CA GLN A 48 -2.98 18.12 -5.44
C GLN A 48 -2.09 18.17 -4.19
N GLY A 49 -1.99 17.06 -3.45
CA GLY A 49 -1.22 16.97 -2.23
C GLY A 49 0.26 16.63 -2.47
N PRO A 50 1.15 16.96 -1.53
CA PRO A 50 2.58 16.67 -1.64
C PRO A 50 2.92 15.17 -1.70
N TYR A 51 2.01 14.28 -1.35
CA TYR A 51 2.28 12.83 -1.30
C TYR A 51 1.50 12.00 -2.33
N GLY A 52 0.52 12.61 -3.02
CA GLY A 52 -0.23 11.95 -4.10
C GLY A 52 -0.11 12.63 -5.46
N SER A 53 0.50 13.82 -5.54
CA SER A 53 0.69 14.50 -6.82
C SER A 53 1.75 13.81 -7.70
N PHE A 54 1.48 13.73 -9.00
CA PHE A 54 2.42 13.24 -10.02
C PHE A 54 3.69 14.10 -10.15
N TYR A 55 3.71 15.31 -9.61
CA TYR A 55 4.84 16.23 -9.74
C TYR A 55 5.71 16.32 -8.47
N SER A 56 5.25 15.75 -7.35
CA SER A 56 5.95 15.89 -6.08
C SER A 56 7.12 14.92 -5.97
N PRO A 57 8.32 15.35 -5.50
CA PRO A 57 9.46 14.47 -5.30
C PRO A 57 9.24 13.42 -4.20
N SER A 58 8.30 13.64 -3.26
CA SER A 58 7.98 12.74 -2.16
C SER A 58 6.76 11.84 -2.43
N SER A 59 6.20 11.89 -3.63
CA SER A 59 5.02 11.12 -4.01
C SER A 59 5.42 9.81 -4.68
N ILE A 60 4.78 8.71 -4.27
CA ILE A 60 4.90 7.44 -5.00
C ILE A 60 4.22 7.49 -6.37
N GLN A 61 3.35 8.47 -6.63
CA GLN A 61 2.73 8.64 -7.93
C GLN A 61 3.61 9.41 -8.92
N ASN A 62 4.75 9.96 -8.51
CA ASN A 62 5.61 10.72 -9.43
C ASN A 62 6.40 9.76 -10.34
N PRO A 63 6.10 9.71 -11.66
CA PRO A 63 6.69 8.72 -12.57
C PRO A 63 8.16 8.98 -12.89
N GLN A 64 8.70 10.13 -12.48
CA GLN A 64 10.11 10.50 -12.64
C GLN A 64 10.85 10.57 -11.30
N GLY A 65 10.16 10.29 -10.19
CA GLY A 65 10.70 10.44 -8.84
C GLY A 65 11.39 9.19 -8.30
N LEU A 66 12.17 9.35 -7.23
CA LEU A 66 12.87 8.25 -6.53
C LEU A 66 11.91 7.19 -5.97
N TYR A 67 10.68 7.59 -5.66
CA TYR A 67 9.68 6.77 -4.98
C TYR A 67 8.53 6.31 -5.90
N GLY A 68 8.47 6.78 -7.14
CA GLY A 68 7.35 6.47 -8.04
C GLY A 68 7.73 6.05 -9.46
N SER A 69 8.97 6.30 -9.88
CA SER A 69 9.43 5.86 -11.20
C SER A 69 9.69 4.35 -11.26
N PRO A 70 9.57 3.71 -12.45
CA PRO A 70 9.93 2.30 -12.63
C PRO A 70 11.40 1.96 -12.34
N GLU A 71 12.29 2.95 -12.40
CA GLU A 71 13.73 2.79 -12.12
C GLU A 71 14.11 3.35 -10.72
N GLY A 72 13.15 3.86 -9.97
CA GLY A 72 13.40 4.50 -8.68
C GLY A 72 13.96 3.52 -7.66
N ILE A 73 15.04 3.90 -6.98
CA ILE A 73 15.74 3.02 -6.03
C ILE A 73 14.91 2.72 -4.77
N TYR A 74 13.90 3.55 -4.48
CA TYR A 74 12.94 3.37 -3.38
C TYR A 74 11.51 3.24 -3.90
N SER A 75 11.34 2.91 -5.19
CA SER A 75 10.03 2.88 -5.82
C SER A 75 9.37 1.51 -5.65
N PRO A 76 8.10 1.45 -5.19
CA PRO A 76 7.36 0.20 -5.16
C PRO A 76 7.04 -0.32 -6.57
N TYR A 77 7.11 0.54 -7.60
CA TYR A 77 6.88 0.17 -9.00
C TYR A 77 8.09 -0.49 -9.66
N ASN A 78 9.29 -0.31 -9.09
CA ASN A 78 10.51 -0.89 -9.64
C ASN A 78 10.59 -2.39 -9.30
N PRO A 79 10.53 -3.30 -10.29
CA PRO A 79 10.52 -4.75 -10.06
C PRO A 79 11.84 -5.29 -9.49
N HIS A 80 12.90 -4.47 -9.49
CA HIS A 80 14.22 -4.78 -8.95
C HIS A 80 14.55 -3.97 -7.70
N CYS A 81 13.59 -3.23 -7.13
CA CYS A 81 13.81 -2.46 -5.90
C CYS A 81 14.12 -3.40 -4.73
N ILE A 82 15.24 -3.15 -4.05
CA ILE A 82 15.66 -3.89 -2.85
C ILE A 82 15.37 -3.12 -1.55
N ASN A 83 15.01 -1.84 -1.65
CA ASN A 83 14.70 -0.98 -0.52
C ASN A 83 13.33 -0.29 -0.72
N PRO A 84 12.23 -1.02 -0.93
CA PRO A 84 10.94 -0.38 -1.19
C PRO A 84 10.34 0.26 0.07
N PRO A 85 9.29 1.09 -0.08
CA PRO A 85 8.57 1.66 1.04
C PRO A 85 7.91 0.62 1.93
N VAL A 86 7.80 0.95 3.22
CA VAL A 86 7.15 0.13 4.25
C VAL A 86 5.94 0.87 4.77
N ILE A 87 4.84 0.14 4.94
CA ILE A 87 3.61 0.62 5.56
C ILE A 87 3.72 0.43 7.06
N PHE A 88 3.53 1.50 7.81
CA PHE A 88 3.50 1.53 9.25
C PHE A 88 2.08 1.76 9.77
N PHE A 89 1.77 1.12 10.89
CA PHE A 89 0.56 1.37 11.65
C PHE A 89 0.91 1.48 13.13
N ARG A 90 0.53 2.58 13.78
CA ARG A 90 0.86 2.87 15.19
C ARG A 90 2.37 2.73 15.50
N GLY A 91 3.21 3.17 14.56
CA GLY A 91 4.67 3.11 14.68
C GLY A 91 5.29 1.71 14.48
N GLN A 92 4.49 0.70 14.15
CA GLN A 92 4.98 -0.65 13.85
C GLN A 92 4.97 -0.92 12.34
N PRO A 93 6.03 -1.51 11.77
CA PRO A 93 6.03 -1.93 10.37
C PRO A 93 5.05 -3.08 10.17
N LEU A 94 4.26 -3.02 9.10
CA LEU A 94 3.15 -3.94 8.88
C LEU A 94 3.26 -4.70 7.56
N LEU A 95 3.46 -3.97 6.47
CA LEU A 95 3.53 -4.50 5.11
C LEU A 95 4.66 -3.83 4.33
N VAL A 96 5.27 -4.55 3.40
CA VAL A 96 6.20 -3.98 2.42
C VAL A 96 5.43 -3.71 1.12
N LEU A 97 5.47 -2.47 0.63
CA LEU A 97 4.80 -2.07 -0.60
C LEU A 97 5.76 -2.27 -1.78
N THR A 98 5.59 -3.30 -2.61
CA THR A 98 6.51 -3.57 -3.72
C THR A 98 5.93 -4.48 -4.80
N ARG A 99 6.35 -4.26 -6.05
CA ARG A 99 6.21 -5.21 -7.17
C ARG A 99 7.32 -6.26 -7.22
N ASN A 100 8.39 -6.11 -6.45
CA ASN A 100 9.46 -7.10 -6.37
C ASN A 100 9.04 -8.27 -5.46
N LEU A 101 8.34 -9.25 -6.01
CA LEU A 101 7.83 -10.41 -5.28
C LEU A 101 8.92 -11.35 -4.73
N ASN A 102 10.18 -11.17 -5.14
CA ASN A 102 11.31 -11.98 -4.66
C ASN A 102 12.09 -11.29 -3.53
N LEU A 103 11.61 -10.14 -3.05
CA LEU A 103 12.27 -9.39 -2.00
C LEU A 103 12.26 -10.15 -0.67
N TYR A 104 13.42 -10.20 -0.01
CA TYR A 104 13.49 -10.66 1.37
C TYR A 104 13.02 -9.55 2.33
N THR A 105 11.88 -9.77 2.97
CA THR A 105 11.18 -8.76 3.80
C THR A 105 11.30 -8.99 5.30
N ASN A 106 12.18 -9.92 5.72
CA ASN A 106 12.34 -10.32 7.13
C ASN A 106 11.00 -10.70 7.80
N GLY A 107 10.12 -11.39 7.06
CA GLY A 107 8.85 -11.90 7.57
C GLY A 107 7.65 -10.95 7.44
N LEU A 108 7.84 -9.73 6.94
CA LEU A 108 6.71 -8.84 6.62
C LEU A 108 6.02 -9.32 5.32
N ASN A 109 4.69 -9.27 5.31
CA ASN A 109 3.93 -9.55 4.10
C ASN A 109 4.14 -8.44 3.05
N ILE A 110 4.13 -8.83 1.77
CA ILE A 110 4.19 -7.90 0.64
C ILE A 110 2.78 -7.52 0.21
N VAL A 111 2.62 -6.28 -0.23
CA VAL A 111 1.44 -5.83 -0.96
C VAL A 111 1.89 -5.12 -2.24
N ASP A 112 1.21 -5.44 -3.34
CA ASP A 112 1.39 -4.73 -4.60
C ASP A 112 0.81 -3.31 -4.54
N VAL A 113 1.48 -2.38 -5.22
CA VAL A 113 1.11 -0.96 -5.22
C VAL A 113 -0.21 -0.69 -5.92
N ASP A 114 -0.51 -1.37 -7.02
CA ASP A 114 -1.76 -1.16 -7.74
C ASP A 114 -2.92 -1.77 -6.96
N LEU A 115 -2.72 -2.92 -6.31
CA LEU A 115 -3.72 -3.50 -5.41
C LEU A 115 -4.07 -2.53 -4.28
N MET A 116 -3.08 -1.94 -3.61
CA MET A 116 -3.31 -0.94 -2.57
C MET A 116 -4.08 0.27 -3.10
N LEU A 117 -3.67 0.84 -4.24
CA LEU A 117 -4.34 1.99 -4.84
C LEU A 117 -5.79 1.67 -5.25
N THR A 118 -6.01 0.51 -5.87
CA THR A 118 -7.34 0.00 -6.23
C THR A 118 -8.24 -0.10 -5.00
N ILE A 119 -7.73 -0.61 -3.88
CA ILE A 119 -8.49 -0.67 -2.62
C ILE A 119 -8.87 0.74 -2.15
N TYR A 120 -7.94 1.70 -2.18
CA TYR A 120 -8.24 3.07 -1.76
C TYR A 120 -9.20 3.81 -2.69
N GLU A 121 -9.15 3.53 -4.00
CA GLU A 121 -10.17 3.99 -4.95
C GLU A 121 -11.55 3.40 -4.61
N GLU A 122 -11.64 2.11 -4.28
CA GLU A 122 -12.89 1.49 -3.87
C GLU A 122 -13.39 2.08 -2.54
N LEU A 123 -12.53 2.21 -1.53
CA LEU A 123 -12.85 2.80 -0.23
C LEU A 123 -13.28 4.26 -0.33
N SER A 124 -12.78 5.02 -1.32
CA SER A 124 -13.21 6.41 -1.56
C SER A 124 -14.71 6.54 -1.84
N ASN A 125 -15.39 5.45 -2.23
CA ASN A 125 -16.83 5.41 -2.48
C ASN A 125 -17.65 5.09 -1.22
N PHE A 126 -17.02 4.79 -0.10
CA PHE A 126 -17.67 4.42 1.16
C PHE A 126 -17.25 5.38 2.28
N PRO A 127 -18.14 5.73 3.22
CA PRO A 127 -17.73 6.49 4.39
C PRO A 127 -16.75 5.65 5.25
N PRO A 128 -15.72 6.27 5.85
CA PRO A 128 -14.81 5.56 6.75
C PRO A 128 -15.57 5.10 8.00
N GLU A 129 -15.57 3.78 8.24
CA GLU A 129 -16.20 3.16 9.41
C GLU A 129 -15.32 3.31 10.67
N PRO A 130 -15.89 3.28 11.89
CA PRO A 130 -15.12 3.40 13.13
C PRO A 130 -14.12 2.25 13.35
N ILE A 131 -12.84 2.58 13.55
CA ILE A 131 -11.74 1.60 13.74
C ILE A 131 -11.87 0.72 14.98
N ALA A 132 -12.56 1.20 16.02
CA ALA A 132 -12.71 0.47 17.29
C ALA A 132 -13.31 -0.93 17.10
N LEU A 133 -14.07 -1.16 16.02
CA LEU A 133 -14.71 -2.44 15.71
C LEU A 133 -13.81 -3.42 14.92
N ARG A 134 -12.59 -3.02 14.51
CA ARG A 134 -11.80 -3.78 13.53
C ARG A 134 -10.35 -4.11 13.93
N LEU A 135 -9.83 -3.55 15.02
CA LEU A 135 -8.43 -3.81 15.41
C LEU A 135 -8.18 -5.28 15.77
N GLU A 136 -9.18 -5.94 16.34
CA GLU A 136 -9.16 -7.37 16.66
C GLU A 136 -9.04 -8.27 15.42
N THR A 137 -9.51 -7.79 14.26
CA THR A 137 -9.44 -8.56 13.00
C THR A 137 -8.15 -8.35 12.23
N LEU A 138 -7.32 -7.36 12.62
CA LEU A 138 -6.04 -7.07 11.94
C LEU A 138 -5.10 -8.28 11.93
N GLY A 139 -4.94 -8.93 13.09
CA GLY A 139 -4.05 -10.09 13.22
C GLY A 139 -4.51 -11.28 12.37
N ALA A 140 -5.83 -11.55 12.37
CA ALA A 140 -6.42 -12.61 11.56
C ALA A 140 -6.23 -12.34 10.06
N ALA A 141 -6.49 -11.11 9.60
CA ALA A 141 -6.31 -10.73 8.21
C ALA A 141 -4.84 -10.86 7.75
N LEU A 142 -3.88 -10.42 8.57
CA LEU A 142 -2.45 -10.57 8.25
C LEU A 142 -2.00 -12.05 8.22
N HIS A 143 -2.58 -12.89 9.07
CA HIS A 143 -2.34 -14.32 9.05
C HIS A 143 -2.90 -14.98 7.79
N GLU A 144 -4.11 -14.60 7.37
CA GLU A 144 -4.69 -15.04 6.11
C GLU A 144 -3.85 -14.59 4.91
N ILE A 145 -3.33 -13.36 4.91
CA ILE A 145 -2.39 -12.89 3.88
C ILE A 145 -1.15 -13.78 3.84
N ALA A 146 -0.52 -14.05 4.98
CA ALA A 146 0.69 -14.88 5.05
C ALA A 146 0.48 -16.30 4.52
N ASN A 147 -0.69 -16.89 4.79
CA ASN A 147 -1.03 -18.25 4.35
C ASN A 147 -1.63 -18.31 2.93
N GLY A 148 -2.16 -17.21 2.41
CA GLY A 148 -2.80 -17.11 1.10
C GLY A 148 -1.84 -16.91 -0.08
N ILE A 149 -0.54 -16.67 0.17
CA ILE A 149 0.52 -16.44 -0.84
C ILE A 149 0.89 -17.73 -1.62
N GLN A 150 0.00 -18.73 -1.72
CA GLN A 150 0.21 -19.88 -2.62
C GLN A 150 -0.35 -19.68 -4.03
N ASP A 151 -1.16 -18.64 -4.30
CA ASP A 151 -1.59 -18.34 -5.67
C ASP A 151 -0.82 -17.13 -6.26
N SER A 152 0.47 -17.36 -6.48
CA SER A 152 1.33 -16.41 -7.20
C SER A 152 0.83 -16.12 -8.62
N GLU A 153 0.01 -16.98 -9.22
CA GLU A 153 -0.56 -16.75 -10.57
C GLU A 153 -1.65 -15.69 -10.56
N THR A 154 -2.58 -15.70 -9.60
CA THR A 154 -3.61 -14.64 -9.52
C THR A 154 -3.01 -13.30 -9.13
N HIS A 155 -2.01 -13.29 -8.24
CA HIS A 155 -1.27 -12.07 -7.90
C HIS A 155 -0.48 -11.55 -9.13
N ARG A 156 0.21 -12.42 -9.88
CA ARG A 156 0.88 -12.05 -11.14
C ARG A 156 -0.11 -11.60 -12.21
N LYS A 157 -1.26 -12.26 -12.38
CA LYS A 157 -2.31 -11.84 -13.33
C LYS A 157 -2.91 -10.48 -12.97
N TYR A 158 -2.94 -10.10 -11.68
CA TYR A 158 -3.37 -8.77 -11.25
C TYR A 158 -2.29 -7.70 -11.44
N ILE A 159 -1.00 -8.03 -11.29
CA ILE A 159 0.12 -7.09 -11.44
C ILE A 159 0.48 -6.84 -12.91
N VAL A 160 0.28 -7.83 -13.79
CA VAL A 160 0.83 -7.83 -15.18
C VAL A 160 -0.19 -7.37 -16.23
N ASN A 161 -1.32 -6.78 -15.83
CA ASN A 161 -2.33 -6.24 -16.76
C ASN A 161 -2.49 -4.72 -16.64
#